data_AF-A0A7C6ZNQ9-F1
#
_entry.id   AF-A0A7C6ZNQ9-F1
#
_cell.length_a   1.000
_cell.length_b   1.000
_cell.length_c   1.000
_cell.angle_alpha   90.00
_cell.angle_beta   90.00
_cell.angle_gamma   90.00
#
_symmetry.space_group_name_H-M   'P 1'
#
loop_
_entity.id
_entity.type
_entity.pdbx_description
1 polymer ?
#
loop_
_entity_poly.entity_id
_entity_poly.type
_entity_poly.pdbx_seq_one_letter_code
_entity_poly.pdbx_strand_id
1 'polypeptide(L)'
;RDQVITEVKVLRGRSEKVPVVARDDAVACVERGQEGKVEVETRLGDRVVAPVAKGQKLGEIVARADGKELLAVDLVAKEGVERGNIFQILFRMIRDLFRAIFGKG
;
A
#
# COMPACT_ATOMS: atom_id res chain seq x y z
N ARG A 1 11.38 -11.85 -2.69
CA ARG A 1 10.73 -12.38 -1.45
C ARG A 1 10.49 -11.23 -0.47
N ASP A 2 9.29 -10.64 -0.52
CA ASP A 2 8.64 -9.83 0.54
C ASP A 2 9.53 -8.80 1.26
N GLN A 3 10.43 -8.15 0.53
CA GLN A 3 11.32 -7.17 1.13
C GLN A 3 10.50 -5.92 1.46
N VAL A 4 10.37 -5.63 2.75
CA VAL A 4 9.74 -4.39 3.22
C VAL A 4 10.64 -3.26 2.77
N ILE A 5 10.15 -2.45 1.84
CA ILE A 5 10.91 -1.33 1.30
C ILE A 5 10.91 -0.19 2.32
N THR A 6 9.74 0.06 2.90
CA THR A 6 9.56 1.13 3.89
C THR A 6 8.27 0.92 4.69
N GLU A 7 8.09 1.72 5.73
CA GLU A 7 6.89 1.76 6.56
C GLU A 7 6.23 3.13 6.41
N VAL A 8 4.92 3.16 6.14
CA VAL A 8 4.18 4.42 6.06
C VAL A 8 3.34 4.62 7.31
N LYS A 9 3.31 5.85 7.83
CA LYS A 9 2.53 6.17 9.02
C LYS A 9 1.04 6.20 8.67
N VAL A 10 0.24 5.44 9.42
CA VAL A 10 -1.20 5.37 9.24
C VAL A 10 -1.90 6.25 10.27
N LEU A 11 -2.64 7.25 9.79
CA LEU A 11 -3.44 8.13 10.61
C LEU A 11 -4.82 7.52 10.87
N ARG A 12 -5.28 7.56 12.12
CA ARG A 12 -6.59 7.04 12.57
C ARG A 12 -6.78 5.54 12.30
N GLY A 13 -5.69 4.80 12.13
CA GLY A 13 -5.69 3.35 11.99
C GLY A 13 -5.65 2.65 13.35
N ARG A 14 -6.03 1.38 13.35
CA ARG A 14 -5.81 0.45 14.47
C ARG A 14 -4.31 0.24 14.74
N SER A 15 -3.50 0.35 13.69
CA SER A 15 -2.04 0.38 13.74
C SER A 15 -1.54 1.76 13.33
N GLU A 16 -0.47 2.23 13.96
CA GLU A 16 0.13 3.55 13.66
C GLU A 16 1.01 3.54 12.40
N LYS A 17 1.39 2.35 11.92
CA LYS A 17 2.23 2.16 10.73
C LYS A 17 1.75 0.95 9.93
N VAL A 18 2.00 0.97 8.63
CA VAL A 18 1.77 -0.16 7.74
C VAL A 18 3.06 -0.45 6.93
N PRO A 19 3.54 -1.70 6.92
CA PRO A 19 4.66 -2.08 6.09
C PRO A 19 4.26 -2.06 4.62
N VAL A 20 5.12 -1.47 3.78
CA VAL A 20 4.92 -1.31 2.35
C VAL A 20 5.91 -2.19 1.59
N VAL A 21 5.39 -2.92 0.63
CA VAL A 21 6.14 -3.86 -0.21
C VAL A 21 5.94 -3.49 -1.68
N ALA A 22 6.91 -3.82 -2.51
CA ALA A 22 6.71 -3.76 -3.95
C ALA A 22 5.66 -4.80 -4.38
N ARG A 23 4.77 -4.41 -5.29
CA ARG A 23 3.77 -5.31 -5.89
C ARG A 23 4.44 -6.39 -6.73
N ASP A 24 5.52 -6.04 -7.41
CA ASP A 24 6.28 -6.90 -8.30
C ASP A 24 7.75 -6.94 -7.84
N ASP A 25 8.39 -8.12 -7.90
CA ASP A 25 9.85 -8.27 -7.68
C ASP A 25 10.57 -7.58 -8.84
N ALA A 26 10.77 -6.28 -8.70
CA ALA A 26 11.29 -5.45 -9.75
C ALA A 26 12.82 -5.44 -9.68
N VAL A 27 13.41 -6.44 -10.32
CA VAL A 27 14.86 -6.52 -10.47
C VAL A 27 15.26 -5.60 -11.61
N ALA A 28 15.63 -4.35 -11.28
CA ALA A 28 16.35 -3.53 -12.24
C ALA A 28 17.71 -4.18 -12.52
N CYS A 29 17.83 -4.90 -13.63
CA CYS A 29 19.12 -5.29 -14.18
C CYS A 29 19.81 -4.03 -14.71
N VAL A 30 20.37 -3.25 -13.80
CA VAL A 30 21.32 -2.19 -14.16
C VAL A 30 22.64 -2.85 -14.51
N GLU A 31 23.14 -2.59 -15.72
CA GLU A 31 24.47 -3.05 -16.12
C GLU A 31 25.50 -2.54 -15.12
N ARG A 32 26.34 -3.45 -14.61
CA ARG A 32 27.45 -3.13 -13.70
C ARG A 32 28.26 -1.97 -14.28
N GLY A 33 28.21 -0.81 -13.62
CA GLY A 33 28.87 0.43 -14.08
C GLY A 33 27.93 1.62 -14.32
N GLN A 34 26.62 1.41 -14.46
CA GLN A 34 25.63 2.50 -14.55
C GLN A 34 24.94 2.84 -13.21
N GLU A 35 25.29 2.14 -12.13
CA GLU A 35 24.74 2.34 -10.77
C GLU A 35 24.83 3.80 -10.31
N GLY A 36 25.84 4.54 -10.77
CA GLY A 36 26.05 5.96 -10.43
C GLY A 36 25.15 6.97 -11.16
N LYS A 37 24.39 6.55 -12.19
CA LYS A 37 23.52 7.43 -13.00
C LYS A 37 22.02 7.11 -12.86
N VAL A 38 21.67 6.17 -11.98
CA VAL A 38 20.28 5.74 -11.79
C VAL A 38 19.63 6.70 -10.81
N GLU A 39 18.68 7.48 -11.31
CA GLU A 39 17.82 8.32 -10.50
C GLU A 39 16.60 7.50 -10.07
N VAL A 40 16.47 7.25 -8.78
CA VAL A 40 15.32 6.56 -8.20
C VAL A 40 14.36 7.62 -7.64
N GLU A 41 13.25 7.82 -8.33
CA GLU A 41 12.18 8.70 -7.87
C GLU A 41 11.16 7.88 -7.08
N THR A 42 11.13 8.09 -5.76
CA THR A 42 10.13 7.45 -4.89
C THR A 42 8.94 8.37 -4.73
N ARG A 43 7.81 8.00 -5.30
CA ARG A 43 6.53 8.70 -5.13
C ARG A 43 5.70 7.97 -4.09
N LEU A 44 6.01 8.24 -2.83
CA LEU A 44 5.29 7.69 -1.69
C LEU A 44 4.80 8.83 -0.79
N GLY A 45 3.52 8.78 -0.41
CA GLY A 45 3.02 9.69 0.62
C GLY A 45 3.55 9.28 1.99
N ASP A 46 4.15 10.20 2.75
CA ASP A 46 4.67 9.93 4.10
C ASP A 46 3.60 9.46 5.10
N ARG A 47 2.33 9.73 4.78
CA ARG A 47 1.19 9.52 5.66
C ARG A 47 -0.04 9.11 4.87
N VAL A 48 -0.69 8.05 5.33
CA VAL A 48 -1.92 7.51 4.76
C VAL A 48 -3.01 7.51 5.82
N VAL A 49 -4.26 7.75 5.43
CA VAL A 49 -5.38 7.73 6.37
C VAL A 49 -6.04 6.37 6.29
N ALA A 50 -6.29 5.73 7.44
CA ALA A 50 -7.05 4.48 7.49
C ALA A 50 -8.47 4.68 6.90
N PRO A 51 -9.15 3.61 6.42
CA PRO A 51 -8.66 2.24 6.33
C PRO A 51 -7.68 2.06 5.17
N VAL A 52 -6.62 1.29 5.40
CA VAL A 52 -5.69 0.83 4.36
C VAL A 52 -6.00 -0.64 4.10
N ALA A 53 -6.27 -1.00 2.84
CA ALA A 53 -6.47 -2.40 2.46
C ALA A 53 -5.12 -3.08 2.16
N LYS A 54 -5.02 -4.38 2.45
CA LYS A 54 -3.88 -5.19 1.99
C LYS A 54 -3.82 -5.15 0.46
N GLY A 55 -2.64 -4.88 -0.10
CA GLY A 55 -2.44 -4.73 -1.54
C GLY A 55 -2.85 -3.35 -2.09
N GLN A 56 -3.31 -2.41 -1.24
CA GLN A 56 -3.62 -1.06 -1.70
C GLN A 56 -2.36 -0.34 -2.14
N LYS A 57 -2.38 0.23 -3.35
CA LYS A 57 -1.31 1.10 -3.85
C LYS A 57 -1.19 2.34 -2.96
N LEU A 58 -0.06 2.47 -2.28
CA LEU A 58 0.30 3.61 -1.43
C LEU A 58 1.25 4.58 -2.14
N GLY A 59 1.88 4.11 -3.22
CA GLY A 59 2.81 4.90 -4.02
C GLY A 59 3.38 4.08 -5.17
N GLU A 60 4.46 4.59 -5.75
CA GLU A 60 5.24 3.93 -6.78
C GLU A 60 6.70 4.37 -6.70
N ILE A 61 7.60 3.50 -7.15
CA ILE A 61 9.01 3.83 -7.35
C ILE A 61 9.28 3.78 -8.85
N VAL A 62 9.85 4.84 -9.38
CA VAL A 62 10.24 4.94 -10.77
C VAL A 62 11.75 5.12 -10.83
N ALA A 63 12.46 4.14 -11.37
CA ALA A 63 13.88 4.22 -11.63
C ALA A 63 14.12 4.68 -13.07
N ARG A 64 14.90 5.74 -13.23
CA ARG A 64 15.30 6.31 -14.52
C ARG A 64 16.81 6.27 -14.63
N ALA A 65 17.33 5.94 -15.81
CA ALA A 65 18.74 6.08 -16.12
C ALA A 65 18.89 6.72 -17.50
N ASP A 66 19.78 7.71 -17.61
CA ASP A 66 20.05 8.42 -18.88
C ASP A 66 18.76 8.94 -19.56
N GLY A 67 17.79 9.41 -18.76
CA GLY A 67 16.51 9.96 -19.24
C GLY A 67 15.48 8.92 -19.71
N LYS A 68 15.78 7.63 -19.59
CA LYS A 68 14.88 6.53 -19.94
C LYS A 68 14.34 5.86 -18.69
N GLU A 69 13.03 5.65 -18.64
CA GLU A 69 12.40 4.88 -17.57
C GLU A 69 12.84 3.42 -17.69
N LEU A 70 13.60 2.96 -16.71
CA LEU A 70 14.10 1.58 -16.67
C LEU A 70 13.07 0.66 -16.05
N LEU A 71 12.42 1.14 -14.98
CA LEU A 71 11.59 0.32 -14.12
C LEU A 71 10.60 1.22 -13.38
N ALA A 72 9.34 0.80 -13.35
CA ALA A 72 8.31 1.38 -12.49
C ALA A 72 7.67 0.27 -11.66
N VAL A 73 7.55 0.49 -10.36
CA VAL A 73 7.10 -0.52 -9.40
C VAL A 73 6.05 0.08 -8.50
N ASP A 74 4.88 -0.54 -8.48
CA ASP A 74 3.83 -0.14 -7.55
C ASP A 74 4.22 -0.52 -6.11
N LEU A 75 4.10 0.42 -5.20
CA LEU A 75 4.24 0.17 -3.76
C LEU A 75 2.87 -0.09 -3.16
N VAL A 76 2.70 -1.27 -2.56
CA VAL A 76 1.45 -1.72 -1.98
C VAL A 76 1.58 -2.03 -0.49
N ALA A 77 0.50 -1.87 0.25
CA ALA A 77 0.46 -2.25 1.66
C ALA A 77 0.58 -3.78 1.81
N LYS A 78 1.54 -4.27 2.59
CA LYS A 78 1.70 -5.70 2.88
C LYS A 78 0.51 -6.26 3.67
N GLU A 79 -0.05 -5.42 4.53
CA GLU A 79 -1.12 -5.76 5.47
C GLU A 79 -2.18 -4.66 5.48
N GLY A 80 -3.41 -5.02 5.82
CA GLY A 80 -4.51 -4.06 5.95
C GLY A 80 -4.51 -3.42 7.34
N VAL A 81 -4.70 -2.10 7.40
CA VAL A 81 -4.90 -1.35 8.65
C VAL A 81 -6.29 -0.77 8.67
N GLU A 82 -7.16 -1.34 9.48
CA GLU A 82 -8.54 -0.88 9.64
C GLU A 82 -8.62 0.38 10.50
N ARG A 83 -9.68 1.18 10.36
CA ARG A 83 -9.96 2.26 11.34
C ARG A 83 -10.40 1.62 12.65
N GLY A 84 -9.98 2.20 13.78
CA GLY A 84 -10.36 1.73 15.12
C GLY A 84 -11.88 1.55 15.33
N ASN A 85 -12.71 2.34 14.65
CA ASN A 85 -14.17 2.31 14.79
C ASN A 85 -14.92 1.59 13.65
N ILE A 86 -14.24 1.08 12.61
CA ILE A 86 -14.93 0.54 11.42
C ILE A 86 -15.67 -0.77 11.73
N PHE A 87 -15.15 -1.62 12.61
CA PHE A 87 -15.79 -2.89 12.97
C PHE A 87 -17.20 -2.69 13.53
N GLN A 88 -17.40 -1.67 14.36
CA GLN A 88 -18.71 -1.36 14.92
C GLN A 88 -19.68 -0.86 13.84
N ILE A 89 -19.19 -0.05 12.90
CA ILE A 89 -19.99 0.50 11.79
C ILE A 89 -20.34 -0.61 10.79
N LEU A 90 -19.38 -1.46 10.45
CA LEU A 90 -19.56 -2.60 9.54
C LEU A 90 -20.50 -3.63 10.15
N PHE A 91 -20.36 -3.95 11.44
CA PHE A 91 -21.28 -4.85 12.14
C PHE A 91 -22.70 -4.27 12.20
N ARG A 92 -22.84 -2.95 12.40
CA ARG A 92 -24.14 -2.28 12.35
C ARG A 92 -24.77 -2.40 10.96
N MET A 93 -24.01 -2.12 9.89
CA MET A 93 -24.49 -2.27 8.51
C MET A 93 -24.87 -3.72 8.18
N ILE A 94 -24.04 -4.70 8.56
CA ILE A 94 -24.33 -6.13 8.37
C ILE A 94 -25.60 -6.52 9.14
N ARG A 95 -25.75 -6.09 10.39
CA ARG A 95 -26.96 -6.35 11.21
C ARG A 95 -28.21 -5.74 10.59
N ASP A 96 -28.14 -4.49 10.12
CA ASP A 96 -29.27 -3.80 9.51
C ASP A 96 -29.63 -4.45 8.15
N LEU A 97 -28.63 -4.90 7.38
CA LEU A 97 -28.84 -5.65 6.15
C LEU A 97 -29.44 -7.04 6.43
N PHE A 98 -28.94 -7.75 7.45
CA PHE A 98 -29.48 -9.04 7.86
C PHE A 98 -30.92 -8.90 8.37
N ARG A 99 -31.24 -7.82 9.11
CA ARG A 99 -32.61 -7.50 9.52
C ARG A 99 -33.49 -7.13 8.33
N ALA A 100 -32.97 -6.45 7.32
CA ALA A 100 -33.73 -6.13 6.10
C ALA A 100 -34.02 -7.37 5.24
N ILE A 101 -33.09 -8.34 5.20
CA ILE A 101 -33.20 -9.54 4.37
C ILE A 101 -33.93 -10.69 5.10
N PHE A 102 -33.73 -10.85 6.41
CA PHE A 102 -34.30 -11.95 7.20
C PHE A 102 -35.37 -11.52 8.22
N GLY A 103 -35.59 -10.22 8.44
CA GLY A 103 -36.58 -9.71 9.40
C GLY A 103 -37.97 -9.45 8.81
N LYS A 104 -38.23 -9.94 7.59
CA LYS A 104 -39.55 -9.92 6.94
C LYS A 104 -39.92 -11.35 6.56
N GLY A 105 -40.16 -12.17 7.57
CA GLY A 105 -40.68 -13.53 7.52
C GLY A 105 -41.45 -13.80 8.79
#